data_AF-A0A830GHF8-F1
#
_entry.id   AF-A0A830GHF8-F1
#
_cell.length_a   1.000
_cell.length_b   1.000
_cell.length_c   1.000
_cell.angle_alpha   90.00
_cell.angle_beta   90.00
_cell.angle_gamma   90.00
#
_symmetry.space_group_name_H-M   'P 1'
#
loop_
_entity.id
_entity.type
_entity.pdbx_description
1 polymer ?
#
loop_
_entity_poly.entity_id
_entity_poly.type
_entity_poly.pdbx_seq_one_letter_code
_entity_poly.pdbx_strand_id
1 'polypeptide(L)' 'MATESQTDMGIGLGVLFGVVAVGAAVLTAVNSYNYAIRHAQELDTSGLLLNSGVGFGVAMLAASLALVAIHVYDA' A
#
# COMPACT_ATOMS: atom_id res chain seq x y z
N MET A 1 -17.32 19.33 -17.70
CA MET A 1 -18.07 18.11 -18.09
C MET A 1 -17.00 17.09 -18.41
N ALA A 2 -16.60 16.29 -17.42
CA ALA A 2 -15.66 15.21 -17.61
C ALA A 2 -16.25 14.25 -18.65
N THR A 3 -15.43 13.76 -19.57
CA THR A 3 -15.85 12.72 -20.51
C THR A 3 -15.96 11.39 -19.74
N GLU A 4 -16.85 10.47 -20.14
CA GLU A 4 -16.96 9.16 -19.49
C GLU A 4 -15.59 8.46 -19.36
N SER A 5 -14.73 8.63 -20.38
CA SER A 5 -13.35 8.14 -20.37
C SER A 5 -12.45 8.72 -19.27
N GLN A 6 -12.66 9.96 -18.80
CA GLN A 6 -11.91 10.53 -17.68
C GLN A 6 -12.33 9.88 -16.36
N THR A 7 -13.62 9.76 -16.12
CA THR A 7 -14.16 9.11 -14.92
C THR A 7 -13.71 7.65 -14.82
N ASP A 8 -13.73 6.92 -15.93
CA ASP A 8 -13.26 5.52 -16.00
C ASP A 8 -11.76 5.40 -15.65
N MET A 9 -10.92 6.35 -16.09
CA MET A 9 -9.50 6.40 -15.72
C MET A 9 -9.30 6.67 -14.23
N GLY A 10 -10.07 7.58 -13.64
CA GLY A 10 -10.03 7.88 -12.21
C GLY A 10 -10.33 6.67 -11.34
N ILE A 11 -11.42 5.96 -11.66
CA ILE A 11 -11.82 4.74 -10.97
C ILE A 11 -10.78 3.64 -11.19
N GLY A 12 -10.34 3.41 -12.43
CA GLY A 12 -9.38 2.36 -12.76
C GLY A 12 -8.03 2.52 -12.04
N LEU A 13 -7.46 3.73 -12.06
CA LEU A 13 -6.22 4.03 -11.36
C LEU A 13 -6.39 4.03 -9.84
N GLY A 14 -7.51 4.55 -9.33
CA GLY A 14 -7.85 4.50 -7.91
C GLY A 14 -7.89 3.07 -7.38
N VAL A 15 -8.54 2.15 -8.11
CA VAL A 15 -8.60 0.73 -7.76
C VAL A 15 -7.22 0.08 -7.85
N LEU A 16 -6.45 0.35 -8.92
CA LEU A 16 -5.11 -0.21 -9.09
C LEU A 16 -4.20 0.15 -7.90
N PHE A 17 -4.09 1.44 -7.59
CA PHE A 17 -3.24 1.90 -6.49
C PHE A 17 -3.80 1.49 -5.13
N GLY A 18 -5.13 1.40 -4.98
CA GLY A 18 -5.77 0.86 -3.78
C GLY A 18 -5.38 -0.60 -3.51
N VAL A 19 -5.39 -1.45 -4.54
CA VAL A 19 -4.96 -2.86 -4.42
C VAL A 19 -3.49 -2.96 -4.03
N VAL A 20 -2.63 -2.15 -4.65
CA VAL A 20 -1.19 -2.09 -4.28
C VAL A 20 -1.01 -1.64 -2.83
N ALA A 21 -1.77 -0.62 -2.40
CA ALA A 21 -1.71 -0.13 -1.03
C ALA A 21 -2.09 -1.21 -0.01
N VAL A 22 -3.20 -1.92 -0.26
CA VAL A 22 -3.65 -3.03 0.60
C VAL A 22 -2.64 -4.17 0.60
N GLY A 23 -2.11 -4.56 -0.56
CA GLY A 23 -1.10 -5.61 -0.65
C GLY A 23 0.17 -5.29 0.14
N ALA A 24 0.66 -4.06 0.01
CA ALA A 24 1.82 -3.58 0.76
C ALA A 24 1.56 -3.50 2.28
N ALA A 25 0.33 -3.12 2.68
CA ALA A 25 -0.08 -3.13 4.08
C ALA A 25 -0.13 -4.56 4.65
N VAL A 26 -0.61 -5.54 3.88
CA VAL A 26 -0.60 -6.96 4.29
C VAL A 26 0.83 -7.46 4.45
N LEU A 27 1.74 -7.16 3.52
CA LEU A 27 3.16 -7.53 3.65
C LEU A 27 3.79 -6.91 4.91
N THR A 28 3.46 -5.65 5.21
CA THR A 28 3.87 -4.98 6.44
C THR A 28 3.38 -5.74 7.66
N ALA A 29 2.11 -6.10 7.71
CA ALA A 29 1.51 -6.82 8.82
C ALA A 29 2.16 -8.20 9.02
N VAL A 30 2.37 -8.95 7.94
CA VAL A 30 3.00 -10.28 7.97
C VAL A 30 4.45 -10.20 8.47
N ASN A 31 5.24 -9.25 7.96
CA ASN A 31 6.63 -9.08 8.40
C ASN A 31 6.71 -8.65 9.87
N SER A 32 5.83 -7.75 10.30
CA SER A 32 5.77 -7.30 11.70
C SER A 32 5.31 -8.40 12.65
N TYR A 33 4.37 -9.24 12.23
CA TYR A 33 3.94 -10.41 13.00
C TYR A 33 5.08 -11.43 13.16
N ASN A 34 5.78 -11.74 12.05
CA ASN A 34 6.95 -12.62 12.09
C ASN A 34 8.09 -12.03 12.94
N TYR A 35 8.28 -10.71 12.91
CA TYR A 35 9.24 -10.03 13.78
C TYR A 35 8.91 -10.30 15.25
N ALA A 36 7.65 -10.13 15.67
CA ALA A 36 7.25 -10.33 17.06
C ALA A 36 7.51 -11.77 17.54
N ILE A 37 7.19 -12.77 16.72
CA ILE A 37 7.45 -14.18 17.04
C ILE A 37 8.95 -14.45 17.14
N ARG A 38 9.72 -14.08 16.11
CA ARG A 38 11.14 -14.42 16.05
C ARG A 38 11.97 -13.67 17.07
N HIS A 39 11.58 -12.44 17.40
CA HIS A 39 12.21 -11.67 18.46
C HIS A 39 12.02 -12.32 19.83
N ALA A 40 10.83 -12.86 20.11
CA ALA A 40 10.57 -13.64 21.33
C ALA A 40 11.34 -14.97 21.39
N GLN A 41 11.77 -15.48 20.24
CA GLN A 41 12.59 -16.69 20.13
C GLN A 41 14.10 -16.40 20.12
N GLU A 42 14.51 -15.14 20.31
CA GLU A 42 15.91 -14.69 20.22
C GLU A 42 16.58 -15.03 18.87
N LEU A 43 15.78 -15.12 17.80
CA LEU A 43 16.25 -15.35 16.44
C LEU A 43 16.53 -14.02 15.72
N ASP A 44 17.31 -14.07 14.63
CA ASP A 44 17.57 -12.87 13.81
C ASP A 44 16.27 -12.32 13.18
N THR A 45 16.08 -11.01 13.36
CA THR A 45 14.91 -10.26 12.92
C THR A 45 15.25 -9.04 12.06
N SER A 46 16.54 -8.82 11.75
CA SER A 46 17.03 -7.58 11.13
C SER A 46 16.33 -7.25 9.80
N GLY A 47 16.10 -8.26 8.97
CA GLY A 47 15.40 -8.09 7.68
C GLY A 47 13.89 -7.86 7.80
N LEU A 48 13.26 -8.32 8.88
CA LEU A 48 11.81 -8.26 9.02
C LEU A 48 11.31 -6.85 9.30
N LEU A 49 11.99 -6.12 10.20
CA LEU A 49 11.61 -4.75 10.52
C LEU A 49 11.82 -3.80 9.32
N LEU A 50 12.93 -3.96 8.60
CA LEU A 50 13.22 -3.17 7.40
C LEU A 50 12.18 -3.41 6.31
N ASN A 51 11.84 -4.67 6.04
CA ASN A 51 10.82 -5.02 5.05
C ASN A 51 9.43 -4.52 5.45
N SER A 52 9.08 -4.55 6.75
CA SER A 52 7.85 -3.92 7.25
C SER A 52 7.83 -2.41 6.98
N GLY A 53 8.93 -1.70 7.27
CA GLY A 53 9.03 -0.27 7.02
C GLY A 53 8.88 0.09 5.54
N VAL A 54 9.52 -0.67 4.65
CA VAL A 54 9.37 -0.50 3.19
C VAL A 54 7.94 -0.75 2.76
N GLY A 55 7.31 -1.84 3.23
CA GLY A 55 5.92 -2.15 2.93
C GLY A 55 4.98 -1.02 3.36
N PHE A 56 5.19 -0.44 4.55
CA PHE A 56 4.39 0.68 5.04
C PHE A 56 4.55 1.91 4.15
N GLY A 57 5.78 2.27 3.79
CA GLY A 57 6.05 3.40 2.90
C GLY A 57 5.38 3.24 1.53
N VAL A 58 5.47 2.04 0.94
CA VAL A 58 4.79 1.71 -0.33
C VAL A 58 3.27 1.81 -0.17
N ALA A 59 2.72 1.32 0.94
CA ALA A 59 1.29 1.39 1.20
C ALA A 59 0.78 2.83 1.27
N MET A 60 1.50 3.71 1.99
CA MET A 60 1.16 5.13 2.10
C MET A 60 1.28 5.87 0.76
N LEU A 61 2.34 5.59 0.00
CA LEU A 61 2.52 6.17 -1.33
C LEU A 61 1.40 5.73 -2.27
N ALA A 62 1.11 4.44 -2.34
CA ALA A 62 0.05 3.92 -3.20
C ALA A 62 -1.33 4.45 -2.78
N ALA A 63 -1.62 4.52 -1.48
CA ALA A 63 -2.89 5.08 -0.99
C ALA A 63 -3.05 6.56 -1.37
N SER A 64 -1.99 7.37 -1.25
CA SER A 64 -2.05 8.78 -1.65
C SER A 64 -2.24 8.94 -3.17
N LEU A 65 -1.57 8.12 -3.99
CA LEU A 65 -1.78 8.10 -5.44
C LEU A 65 -3.20 7.68 -5.82
N ALA A 66 -3.80 6.73 -5.11
CA ALA A 66 -5.19 6.32 -5.34
C ALA A 66 -6.16 7.49 -5.11
N LEU A 67 -5.98 8.23 -4.01
CA LEU A 67 -6.80 9.41 -3.70
C LEU A 67 -6.62 10.52 -4.73
N VAL A 68 -5.38 10.81 -5.12
CA VAL A 68 -5.07 11.82 -6.14
C VAL A 68 -5.69 11.43 -7.49
N ALA A 69 -5.59 10.16 -7.89
CA ALA A 69 -6.19 9.69 -9.14
C ALA A 69 -7.71 9.94 -9.16
N ILE A 70 -8.41 9.55 -8.10
CA ILE A 70 -9.86 9.81 -8.00
C ILE A 70 -10.13 11.32 -8.07
N HIS A 71 -9.38 12.13 -7.33
CA HIS A 71 -9.64 13.57 -7.27
C HIS A 71 -9.34 14.33 -8.57
N VAL A 72 -8.29 13.93 -9.32
CA VAL A 72 -7.89 14.59 -10.57
C VAL A 72 -8.81 14.24 -11.74
N TYR A 73 -9.36 13.03 -11.75
CA TYR A 73 -10.18 12.53 -12.86
C TYR A 73 -11.69 12.65 -12.62
N ASP A 74 -12.12 13.00 -11.40
CA ASP A 74 -13.52 13.30 -11.03
C ASP A 74 -13.84 14.82 -11.11
N ALA A 75 -12.83 15.68 -11.28
CA ALA A 75 -12.96 17.15 -11.43
C ALA A 75 -13.20 17.58 -12.88
#